data_AF-A0A651G2F7-F1
#
_entry.id   AF-A0A651G2F7-F1
#
_cell.length_a   1.000
_cell.length_b   1.000
_cell.length_c   1.000
_cell.angle_alpha   90.00
_cell.angle_beta   90.00
_cell.angle_gamma   90.00
#
_symmetry.space_group_name_H-M   'P 1'
#
loop_
_entity.id
_entity.type
_entity.pdbx_description
1 polymer ?
#
loop_
_entity_poly.entity_id
_entity_poly.type
_entity_poly.pdbx_seq_one_letter_code
_entity_poly.pdbx_strand_id
1 'polypeptide(L)'
;MAKLVSRSAYWVYPNIFGMGLYLYFASWVWAPSGEKSFPEGAGDPVIWGSTAGLVLALYSLVNLVWLALILSAGSRGKGWKPVLLWAVVILLWVAANRYDAYRHYDGTAAGLYSGTPSTIEKTENGATEE
;
A
#
# COMPACT_ATOMS: atom_id res chain seq x y z
N MET A 1 -11.74 33.38 -15.64
CA MET A 1 -10.58 32.52 -15.29
C MET A 1 -10.76 31.69 -14.01
N ALA A 2 -11.74 31.94 -13.14
CA ALA A 2 -12.10 31.05 -12.01
C ALA A 2 -12.52 29.61 -12.43
N LYS A 3 -12.91 29.40 -13.69
CA LYS A 3 -13.38 28.12 -14.21
C LYS A 3 -12.33 26.99 -14.15
N LEU A 4 -11.04 27.29 -14.25
CA LEU A 4 -10.00 26.24 -14.23
C LEU A 4 -9.72 25.68 -12.83
N VAL A 5 -9.87 26.48 -11.77
CA VAL A 5 -9.76 25.99 -10.38
C VAL A 5 -10.98 25.14 -10.02
N SER A 6 -12.19 25.52 -10.47
CA SER A 6 -13.37 24.64 -10.35
C SER A 6 -13.19 23.29 -11.06
N ARG A 7 -12.33 23.25 -12.10
CA ARG A 7 -12.04 22.01 -12.83
C ARG A 7 -10.99 21.12 -12.16
N SER A 8 -10.13 21.67 -11.32
CA SER A 8 -9.12 20.89 -10.59
C SER A 8 -9.77 19.95 -9.56
N ALA A 9 -10.88 20.36 -8.94
CA ALA A 9 -11.62 19.51 -8.02
C ALA A 9 -12.20 18.27 -8.71
N TYR A 10 -12.52 18.35 -10.02
CA TYR A 10 -12.98 17.17 -10.76
C TYR A 10 -11.93 16.06 -10.86
N TRP A 11 -10.63 16.38 -10.74
CA TRP A 11 -9.56 15.38 -10.73
C TRP A 11 -9.44 14.63 -9.41
N VAL A 12 -10.12 15.09 -8.35
CA VAL A 12 -10.13 14.41 -7.05
C VAL A 12 -11.03 13.17 -7.09
N TYR A 13 -12.21 13.27 -7.72
CA TYR A 13 -13.15 12.14 -7.83
C TYR A 13 -12.55 10.87 -8.45
N PRO A 14 -11.89 10.92 -9.62
CA PRO A 14 -11.28 9.72 -10.18
C PRO A 14 -10.16 9.19 -9.28
N ASN A 15 -9.42 10.04 -8.55
CA ASN A 15 -8.42 9.58 -7.59
C ASN A 15 -9.05 8.82 -6.41
N ILE A 16 -10.14 9.36 -5.82
CA ILE A 16 -10.87 8.68 -4.75
C ILE A 16 -11.42 7.34 -5.25
N PHE A 17 -12.03 7.33 -6.44
CA PHE A 17 -12.52 6.11 -7.06
C PHE A 17 -11.40 5.10 -7.32
N GLY A 18 -10.26 5.55 -7.82
CA GLY A 18 -9.05 4.75 -8.03
C GLY A 18 -8.50 4.13 -6.75
N MET A 19 -8.45 4.90 -5.65
CA MET A 19 -8.06 4.38 -4.34
C MET A 19 -9.02 3.30 -3.86
N GLY A 20 -10.33 3.52 -4.01
CA GLY A 20 -11.35 2.51 -3.68
C GLY A 20 -11.17 1.22 -4.50
N LEU A 21 -10.93 1.35 -5.81
CA LEU A 21 -10.70 0.22 -6.70
C LEU A 21 -9.40 -0.52 -6.36
N TYR A 22 -8.33 0.22 -6.08
CA TYR A 22 -7.05 -0.32 -5.64
C TYR A 22 -7.23 -1.13 -4.35
N LEU A 23 -7.85 -0.54 -3.32
CA LEU A 23 -8.09 -1.21 -2.04
C LEU A 23 -9.05 -2.40 -2.19
N TYR A 24 -10.02 -2.33 -3.09
CA TYR A 24 -10.92 -3.44 -3.40
C TYR A 24 -10.15 -4.65 -3.93
N PHE A 25 -9.29 -4.48 -4.93
CA PHE A 25 -8.47 -5.58 -5.45
C PHE A 25 -7.42 -6.05 -4.44
N ALA A 26 -6.79 -5.12 -3.73
CA ALA A 26 -5.83 -5.44 -2.69
C ALA A 26 -6.46 -6.30 -1.58
N SER A 27 -7.73 -6.03 -1.24
CA SER A 27 -8.45 -6.76 -0.19
C SER A 27 -8.65 -8.24 -0.48
N TRP A 28 -8.57 -8.67 -1.74
CA TRP A 28 -8.67 -10.08 -2.11
C TRP A 28 -7.45 -10.89 -1.66
N VAL A 29 -6.32 -10.20 -1.42
CA VAL A 29 -5.05 -10.83 -1.08
C VAL A 29 -4.69 -10.60 0.40
N TRP A 30 -5.52 -9.85 1.13
CA TRP A 30 -5.31 -9.62 2.57
C TRP A 30 -5.47 -10.89 3.39
N ALA A 31 -4.65 -11.00 4.44
CA ALA A 31 -4.81 -12.05 5.42
C ALA A 31 -6.17 -11.92 6.14
N PRO A 32 -6.89 -13.04 6.37
CA PRO A 32 -8.03 -13.09 7.29
C PRO A 32 -7.63 -12.56 8.66
N SER A 33 -8.45 -11.69 9.24
CA SER A 33 -8.20 -11.14 10.57
C SER A 33 -8.30 -12.25 11.62
N GLY A 34 -7.19 -12.59 12.29
CA GLY A 34 -7.18 -13.52 13.43
C GLY A 34 -6.41 -14.83 13.21
N GLU A 35 -6.06 -15.17 11.97
CA GLU A 35 -5.25 -16.36 11.67
C GLU A 35 -3.78 -15.97 11.48
N LYS A 36 -2.96 -16.24 12.49
CA LYS A 36 -1.58 -15.72 12.63
C LYS A 36 -0.54 -16.38 11.73
N SER A 37 -0.89 -17.37 10.91
CA SER A 37 0.11 -18.05 10.09
C SER A 37 -0.56 -18.94 9.05
N PHE A 38 -0.86 -18.40 7.86
CA PHE A 38 -0.95 -19.25 6.69
C PHE A 38 0.47 -19.53 6.20
N PRO A 39 0.94 -20.80 6.23
CA PRO A 39 2.28 -21.15 5.78
C PRO A 39 2.50 -20.92 4.28
N GLU A 40 1.43 -20.74 3.50
CA GLU A 40 1.51 -20.42 2.07
C GLU A 40 1.58 -18.92 1.73
N GLY A 41 1.68 -18.04 2.74
CA GLY A 41 1.88 -16.61 2.55
C GLY A 41 0.63 -15.91 2.02
N ALA A 42 -0.06 -15.18 2.89
CA ALA A 42 -0.99 -14.16 2.42
C ALA A 42 -0.23 -13.19 1.48
N GLY A 43 -0.75 -12.94 0.29
CA GLY A 43 -0.09 -12.07 -0.68
C GLY A 43 0.59 -12.76 -1.85
N ASP A 44 -0.12 -13.50 -2.71
CA ASP A 44 0.47 -13.92 -3.98
C ASP A 44 0.89 -12.66 -4.77
N PRO A 45 2.21 -12.43 -4.96
CA PRO A 45 2.71 -11.20 -5.58
C PRO A 45 2.31 -11.11 -7.06
N VAL A 46 2.06 -12.24 -7.72
CA VAL A 46 1.62 -12.29 -9.12
C VAL A 46 0.17 -11.84 -9.23
N ILE A 47 -0.71 -12.32 -8.35
CA ILE A 47 -2.12 -11.90 -8.31
C ILE A 47 -2.22 -10.42 -7.92
N TRP A 48 -1.51 -10.01 -6.87
CA TRP A 48 -1.48 -8.60 -6.45
C TRP A 48 -0.93 -7.70 -7.56
N GLY A 49 0.20 -8.07 -8.18
CA GLY A 49 0.85 -7.27 -9.23
C GLY A 49 -0.01 -7.14 -10.49
N SER A 50 -0.70 -8.21 -10.90
CA SER A 50 -1.58 -8.21 -12.07
C SER A 50 -2.92 -7.50 -11.85
N THR A 51 -3.33 -7.27 -10.60
CA THR A 51 -4.60 -6.62 -10.26
C THR A 51 -4.38 -5.25 -9.59
N ALA A 52 -4.14 -5.22 -8.28
CA ALA A 52 -3.95 -4.01 -7.49
C ALA A 52 -2.74 -3.20 -7.97
N GLY A 53 -1.63 -3.87 -8.30
CA GLY A 53 -0.42 -3.24 -8.83
C GLY A 53 -0.67 -2.53 -10.17
N LEU A 54 -1.47 -3.13 -11.05
CA LEU A 54 -1.84 -2.53 -12.34
C LEU A 54 -2.71 -1.28 -12.16
N VAL A 55 -3.68 -1.32 -11.23
CA VAL A 55 -4.47 -0.13 -10.86
C VAL A 55 -3.58 0.97 -10.31
N LEU A 56 -2.66 0.63 -9.39
CA LEU A 56 -1.72 1.58 -8.80
C LEU A 56 -0.83 2.22 -9.88
N ALA A 57 -0.33 1.43 -10.84
CA ALA A 57 0.50 1.92 -11.94
C ALA A 57 -0.27 2.89 -12.85
N LEU A 58 -1.50 2.54 -13.25
CA LEU A 58 -2.35 3.39 -14.09
C LEU A 58 -2.65 4.74 -13.41
N TYR A 59 -3.06 4.72 -12.15
CA TYR A 59 -3.36 5.95 -11.41
C TYR A 59 -2.10 6.76 -11.08
N SER A 60 -0.94 6.12 -10.92
CA SER A 60 0.34 6.81 -10.79
C SER A 60 0.68 7.59 -12.06
N LEU A 61 0.49 6.99 -13.23
CA LEU A 61 0.70 7.67 -14.52
C LEU A 61 -0.24 8.87 -14.68
N VAL A 62 -1.53 8.71 -14.35
CA VAL A 62 -2.49 9.82 -14.38
C VAL A 62 -2.07 10.95 -13.44
N ASN A 63 -1.59 10.64 -12.24
CA ASN A 63 -1.11 11.65 -11.29
C ASN A 63 0.16 12.36 -11.75
N LEU A 64 1.07 11.67 -12.45
CA LEU A 64 2.25 12.29 -13.06
C LEU A 64 1.87 13.23 -14.20
N VAL A 65 0.94 12.83 -15.08
CA VAL A 65 0.41 13.69 -16.14
C VAL A 65 -0.25 14.92 -15.52
N TRP A 66 -1.05 14.74 -14.46
CA TRP A 66 -1.69 15.85 -13.78
C TRP A 66 -0.69 16.81 -13.13
N LEU A 67 0.37 16.29 -12.50
CA LEU A 67 1.47 17.10 -11.98
C LEU A 67 2.14 17.91 -13.10
N ALA A 68 2.46 17.28 -14.23
CA ALA A 68 3.08 17.95 -15.37
C ALA A 68 2.19 19.08 -15.92
N LEU A 69 0.87 18.89 -15.95
CA LEU A 69 -0.10 19.93 -16.32
C LEU A 69 -0.13 21.09 -15.30
N ILE A 70 -0.04 20.79 -14.00
CA ILE A 70 0.04 21.83 -12.95
C ILE A 70 1.34 22.63 -13.09
N LEU A 71 2.48 21.97 -13.27
CA LEU A 71 3.79 22.61 -13.39
C LEU A 71 3.89 23.46 -14.66
N SER A 72 3.44 22.94 -15.81
CA SER A 72 3.41 23.69 -17.07
C SER A 72 2.45 24.89 -17.03
N ALA A 73 1.35 24.79 -16.28
CA ALA A 73 0.44 25.91 -16.07
C ALA A 73 0.96 26.93 -15.02
N GLY A 74 1.82 26.50 -14.10
CA GLY A 74 2.40 27.31 -13.03
C GLY A 74 3.35 28.41 -13.53
N SER A 75 3.95 28.25 -14.72
CA SER A 75 4.82 29.27 -15.34
C SER A 75 4.09 30.59 -15.67
N ARG A 76 2.76 30.62 -15.61
CA ARG A 76 1.91 31.80 -15.92
C ARG A 76 1.29 32.47 -14.69
N GLY A 77 1.87 32.30 -13.49
CA GLY A 77 1.44 33.00 -12.28
C GLY A 77 0.22 32.41 -11.56
N LYS A 78 -0.11 31.13 -11.80
CA LYS A 78 -1.13 30.41 -11.03
C LYS A 78 -0.57 30.03 -9.66
N GLY A 79 -1.21 30.51 -8.59
CA GLY A 79 -0.79 30.29 -7.21
C GLY A 79 -0.72 28.80 -6.80
N TRP A 80 -0.04 28.55 -5.68
CA TRP A 80 0.32 27.25 -5.07
C TRP A 80 -0.83 26.29 -4.71
N LYS A 81 -2.10 26.72 -4.78
CA LYS A 81 -3.27 25.92 -4.36
C LYS A 81 -3.44 24.58 -5.11
N PRO A 82 -3.28 24.48 -6.45
CA PRO A 82 -3.40 23.21 -7.16
C PRO A 82 -2.27 22.23 -6.79
N VAL A 83 -1.09 22.74 -6.47
CA VAL A 83 0.06 21.94 -6.01
C VAL A 83 -0.25 21.32 -4.65
N LEU A 84 -0.82 22.08 -3.71
CA LEU A 84 -1.28 21.53 -2.44
C LEU A 84 -2.33 20.44 -2.63
N LEU A 85 -3.34 20.68 -3.47
CA LEU A 85 -4.40 19.70 -3.71
C LEU A 85 -3.81 18.39 -4.25
N TRP A 86 -2.89 18.49 -5.21
CA TRP A 86 -2.16 17.33 -5.73
C TRP A 86 -1.34 16.64 -4.63
N ALA A 87 -0.64 17.38 -3.79
CA ALA A 87 0.14 16.83 -2.68
C ALA A 87 -0.73 16.06 -1.68
N VAL A 88 -1.92 16.57 -1.35
CA VAL A 88 -2.89 15.87 -0.48
C VAL A 88 -3.34 14.55 -1.13
N VAL A 89 -3.63 14.56 -2.43
CA VAL A 89 -4.01 13.34 -3.17
C VAL A 89 -2.88 12.29 -3.14
N ILE A 90 -1.63 12.70 -3.31
CA ILE A 90 -0.47 11.80 -3.20
C ILE A 90 -0.34 11.23 -1.78
N LEU A 91 -0.50 12.07 -0.75
CA LEU A 91 -0.45 11.59 0.64
C LEU A 91 -1.53 10.53 0.92
N LEU A 92 -2.74 10.70 0.37
CA LEU A 92 -3.80 9.70 0.49
C LEU A 92 -3.46 8.39 -0.24
N TRP A 93 -2.83 8.46 -1.43
CA TRP A 93 -2.34 7.26 -2.12
C TRP A 93 -1.26 6.53 -1.32
N VAL A 94 -0.32 7.28 -0.72
CA VAL A 94 0.70 6.70 0.17
C VAL A 94 0.06 6.04 1.39
N ALA A 95 -0.93 6.68 2.00
CA ALA A 95 -1.66 6.11 3.13
C ALA A 95 -2.40 4.82 2.74
N ALA A 96 -3.07 4.78 1.59
CA ALA A 96 -3.74 3.58 1.08
C ALA A 96 -2.74 2.44 0.83
N ASN A 97 -1.59 2.72 0.21
CA ASN A 97 -0.55 1.72 -0.03
C ASN A 97 0.10 1.21 1.27
N ARG A 98 0.27 2.09 2.27
CA ARG A 98 0.76 1.69 3.60
C ARG A 98 -0.27 0.84 4.34
N TYR A 99 -1.55 1.16 4.21
CA TYR A 99 -2.63 0.37 4.79
C TYR A 99 -2.69 -1.03 4.17
N ASP A 100 -2.56 -1.14 2.84
CA ASP A 100 -2.46 -2.43 2.14
C ASP A 100 -1.25 -3.25 2.61
N ALA A 101 -0.07 -2.63 2.68
CA ALA A 101 1.14 -3.28 3.18
C ALA A 101 0.95 -3.79 4.62
N TYR A 102 0.37 -2.97 5.50
CA TYR A 102 0.09 -3.38 6.88
C TYR A 102 -0.82 -4.61 6.93
N ARG A 103 -1.86 -4.67 6.09
CA ARG A 103 -2.79 -5.80 6.00
C ARG A 103 -2.18 -7.06 5.40
N HIS A 104 -1.12 -6.93 4.59
CA HIS A 104 -0.31 -8.05 4.11
C HIS A 104 0.61 -8.64 5.21
N TYR A 105 1.17 -7.81 6.09
CA TYR A 105 2.19 -8.22 7.07
C TYR A 105 1.67 -8.62 8.46
N ASP A 106 0.37 -8.53 8.75
CA ASP A 106 -0.19 -8.82 10.09
C ASP A 106 -0.13 -10.32 10.51
N GLY A 107 0.59 -11.17 9.75
CA GLY A 107 0.98 -12.53 10.15
C GLY A 107 2.41 -12.68 10.69
N THR A 108 3.28 -11.64 10.63
CA THR A 108 4.73 -11.79 10.94
C THR A 108 5.24 -11.00 12.14
N ALA A 109 4.50 -10.02 12.67
CA ALA A 109 4.91 -9.33 13.91
C ALA A 109 4.84 -10.22 15.17
N ALA A 110 4.18 -11.39 15.09
CA ALA A 110 4.12 -12.36 16.19
C ALA A 110 5.26 -13.41 16.18
N GLY A 111 5.96 -13.61 15.06
CA GLY A 111 6.99 -14.64 14.91
C GLY A 111 8.41 -14.20 15.31
N LEU A 112 8.67 -12.89 15.38
CA LEU A 112 9.99 -12.36 15.78
C LEU A 112 10.24 -12.39 17.30
N TYR A 113 9.26 -12.79 18.10
CA TYR A 113 9.41 -13.03 19.55
C TYR A 113 9.34 -14.50 19.96
N SER A 114 9.04 -15.44 19.05
CA SER A 114 9.01 -16.88 19.36
C SER A 114 10.32 -17.60 19.05
N GLY A 115 11.38 -16.85 18.75
CA GLY A 115 12.75 -17.36 18.68
C GLY A 115 13.45 -17.27 20.04
N THR A 116 12.81 -17.67 21.13
CA THR A 116 13.58 -18.16 22.29
C THR A 116 14.35 -19.39 21.81
N PRO A 117 15.69 -19.35 21.79
CA PRO A 117 16.47 -20.52 21.41
C PRO A 117 16.08 -21.64 22.36
N SER A 118 15.69 -22.79 21.80
CA SER A 118 15.58 -24.08 22.49
C SER A 118 16.96 -24.46 23.03
N THR A 119 17.35 -23.74 24.07
CA THR A 119 18.27 -24.18 25.10
C THR A 119 17.41 -25.12 25.94
N ILE A 120 17.89 -26.32 26.24
CA ILE A 120 17.26 -27.35 27.10
C ILE A 120 16.35 -28.37 26.38
N GLU A 121 16.95 -29.17 25.49
CA GLU A 121 16.65 -30.60 25.25
C GLU A 121 17.65 -31.05 24.16
N LYS A 122 18.66 -31.88 24.32
CA LYS A 122 18.95 -32.99 25.22
C LYS A 122 20.47 -33.06 25.39
N THR A 123 20.96 -32.68 26.57
CA THR A 123 22.29 -33.08 27.09
C THR A 123 22.12 -34.28 28.03
N GLU A 124 21.05 -35.06 27.86
CA GLU A 124 20.62 -36.09 28.81
C GLU A 124 20.26 -37.38 28.05
N ASN A 125 21.19 -37.91 27.25
CA ASN A 125 21.16 -39.30 26.77
C ASN A 125 22.60 -39.82 26.56
N GLY A 126 23.52 -39.35 27.40
CA GLY A 126 24.84 -39.93 27.60
C GLY A 126 24.98 -40.29 29.07
N ALA A 127 24.25 -41.29 29.54
CA ALA A 127 24.54 -41.97 30.80
C ALA A 127 23.91 -43.36 30.81
N THR A 128 24.78 -44.36 31.02
CA THR A 128 24.51 -45.72 31.53
C THR A 128 23.66 -46.65 30.68
N GLU A 129 24.30 -47.55 29.94
CA GLU A 129 24.23 -49.00 30.24
C GLU A 129 25.61 -49.63 29.97
N GLU A 130 26.00 -50.51 30.89
CA GLU A 130 27.30 -51.18 31.05
C GLU A 130 27.54 -52.33 30.05
#